data_AF-A0A447QXD1-F1
#
_entry.id   AF-A0A447QXD1-F1
#
_cell.length_a   1.000
_cell.length_b   1.000
_cell.length_c   1.000
_cell.angle_alpha   90.00
_cell.angle_beta   90.00
_cell.angle_gamma   90.00
#
_symmetry.space_group_name_H-M   'P 1'
#
loop_
_entity.id
_entity.type
_entity.pdbx_description
1 polymer ?
#
loop_
_entity_poly.entity_id
_entity_poly.type
_entity_poly.pdbx_seq_one_letter_code
_entity_poly.pdbx_strand_id
1 'polypeptide(L)'
;MAADNTDDDNKCPTNISSLSQAEREKLPAECLITKVEQDNHWGWAAGGIAALAASVALGVHNSDSDGNSHHTVSPTPSDDGGDVTPTPPDDTSIISYSNGVTDDRGEDTLSFNDIKLDNGKHLGPATLSYSKQDERWQLTTLSGKTLDVSGWNVTDDNAAVIEGTQENGLYWKYDSRGYLILADDQTQVTTGDNETHATDRGMTVSGANKTGVIISGDKTTNTLTGDAIVSDGAVGLVITGDNTINTISGDTSVDGAIGALISGSNSSTTLSGNINVSGGGTGMVIDGNRTIIDNTGTSTISSEGSTGSIILGDNTRLINDGELEVSDGATGAKIVGDGAIVDNTGNSTTRGAGSTGLYIEGDDAYVVNAGDQTITDGATGTHIKGDNARMMNAGNVHVDGAGSTVAVIDGNNAKLTQNGDLLVTNGAMGIITNGQGVTLTNNGNITVHDEGSTGFVVAGEQNTLTNKGNIDASLNGTGALVSGTESDVNLSGDINVDSVQDSDGVFQGALASMSAAAITR
;
A
#
# COMPACT_ATOMS: atom_id res chain seq x y z
N MET A 1 31.94 59.85 24.50
CA MET A 1 31.73 58.81 25.52
C MET A 1 30.56 57.95 25.06
N ALA A 2 30.74 56.63 25.15
CA ALA A 2 29.81 55.52 24.83
C ALA A 2 28.41 55.69 25.47
N ALA A 3 27.36 54.91 25.15
CA ALA A 3 27.21 53.52 24.72
C ALA A 3 25.80 53.37 24.05
N ASP A 4 25.60 52.60 22.97
CA ASP A 4 25.48 51.14 22.81
C ASP A 4 24.11 50.55 23.21
N ASN A 5 23.38 50.03 22.21
CA ASN A 5 22.61 48.77 22.24
C ASN A 5 22.05 48.49 20.84
N THR A 6 22.59 47.48 20.16
CA THR A 6 22.12 46.94 18.88
C THR A 6 21.26 45.70 19.09
N ASP A 7 20.01 45.75 18.61
CA ASP A 7 19.18 44.58 18.32
C ASP A 7 19.73 43.89 17.07
N ASP A 8 20.12 42.62 17.16
CA ASP A 8 20.68 41.83 16.05
C ASP A 8 19.92 40.50 15.87
N ASP A 9 18.58 40.53 15.92
CA ASP A 9 17.68 39.40 15.65
C ASP A 9 16.81 39.70 14.41
N ASN A 10 17.36 39.59 13.19
CA ASN A 10 16.65 39.30 11.92
C ASN A 10 17.58 39.45 10.69
N LYS A 11 18.44 38.47 10.39
CA LYS A 11 19.32 38.54 9.20
C LYS A 11 19.02 37.57 8.06
N CYS A 12 18.09 36.61 8.21
CA CYS A 12 17.74 35.69 7.12
C CYS A 12 16.26 35.80 6.71
N PRO A 13 15.93 35.95 5.41
CA PRO A 13 14.56 35.91 4.93
C PRO A 13 13.98 34.50 5.07
N THR A 14 12.73 34.41 5.56
CA THR A 14 12.04 33.14 5.85
C THR A 14 11.65 32.31 4.63
N ASN A 15 11.82 32.81 3.40
CA ASN A 15 11.39 32.10 2.19
C ASN A 15 12.39 32.24 1.02
N ILE A 16 13.58 31.67 1.20
CA ILE A 16 14.72 31.75 0.26
C ILE A 16 14.37 31.20 -1.14
N SER A 17 13.43 30.26 -1.25
CA SER A 17 12.96 29.64 -2.50
C SER A 17 12.29 30.64 -3.46
N SER A 18 11.79 31.76 -2.95
CA SER A 18 11.09 32.81 -3.71
C SER A 18 12.02 33.87 -4.34
N LEU A 19 13.30 33.88 -3.95
CA LEU A 19 14.27 34.89 -4.40
C LEU A 19 14.89 34.55 -5.75
N SER A 20 15.18 35.56 -6.56
CA SER A 20 15.96 35.40 -7.80
C SER A 20 17.44 35.13 -7.51
N GLN A 21 18.16 34.54 -8.47
CA GLN A 21 19.56 34.14 -8.29
C GLN A 21 20.48 35.31 -7.89
N ALA A 22 20.30 36.49 -8.48
CA ALA A 22 21.08 37.69 -8.17
C ALA A 22 20.76 38.30 -6.79
N GLU A 23 19.63 37.94 -6.18
CA GLU A 23 19.25 38.36 -4.83
C GLU A 23 19.81 37.40 -3.77
N ARG A 24 19.88 36.10 -4.08
CA ARG A 24 20.49 35.08 -3.20
C ARG A 24 22.00 35.29 -3.04
N GLU A 25 22.71 35.72 -4.08
CA GLU A 25 24.15 36.01 -4.04
C GLU A 25 24.52 37.20 -3.14
N LYS A 26 23.54 38.00 -2.71
CA LYS A 26 23.73 39.13 -1.79
C LYS A 26 23.46 38.78 -0.33
N LEU A 27 23.00 37.55 -0.04
CA LEU A 27 22.75 37.11 1.33
C LEU A 27 24.06 36.71 2.02
N PRO A 28 24.16 36.92 3.35
CA PRO A 28 25.27 36.39 4.15
C PRO A 28 25.34 34.86 4.02
N ALA A 29 26.55 34.29 4.07
CA ALA A 29 26.78 32.85 3.95
C ALA A 29 25.97 32.01 4.97
N GLU A 30 25.69 32.59 6.14
CA GLU A 30 24.87 32.01 7.21
C GLU A 30 23.41 31.75 6.79
N CYS A 31 22.88 32.48 5.78
CA CYS A 31 21.53 32.30 5.25
C CYS A 31 21.47 31.39 4.02
N LEU A 32 22.61 30.85 3.55
CA LEU A 32 22.72 30.04 2.33
C LEU A 32 22.95 28.55 2.61
N ILE A 33 22.73 28.10 3.86
CA ILE A 33 22.84 26.70 4.27
C ILE A 33 21.62 25.90 3.79
N THR A 34 21.43 25.83 2.48
CA THR A 34 20.73 24.76 1.75
C THR A 34 21.08 24.93 0.28
N LYS A 35 22.26 24.46 -0.09
CA LYS A 35 22.54 24.02 -1.45
C LYS A 35 23.31 22.71 -1.32
N VAL A 36 22.56 21.61 -1.20
CA VAL A 36 23.11 20.30 -1.57
C VAL A 36 23.21 20.37 -3.09
N GLU A 37 24.37 20.82 -3.58
CA GLU A 37 24.76 20.46 -4.93
C GLU A 37 24.90 18.94 -4.95
N GLN A 38 24.32 18.33 -5.99
CA GLN A 38 24.54 16.94 -6.32
C GLN A 38 26.03 16.71 -6.55
N ASP A 39 26.73 16.30 -5.50
CA ASP A 39 28.07 15.73 -5.60
C ASP A 39 28.05 14.41 -4.82
N ASN A 40 28.36 13.33 -5.54
CA ASN A 40 28.58 11.98 -5.03
C ASN A 40 29.83 11.94 -4.10
N HIS A 41 29.79 12.64 -2.98
CA HIS A 41 30.98 12.97 -2.19
C HIS A 41 31.03 12.17 -0.88
N TRP A 42 31.33 10.87 -0.96
CA TRP A 42 31.74 10.07 0.21
C TRP A 42 33.21 10.34 0.57
N GLY A 43 33.49 11.60 0.87
CA GLY A 43 34.83 12.15 1.02
C GLY A 43 35.36 12.27 2.45
N TRP A 44 34.72 11.68 3.46
CA TRP A 44 35.18 11.82 4.82
C TRP A 44 34.88 10.56 5.65
N ALA A 45 35.73 10.31 6.65
CA ALA A 45 35.86 9.12 7.51
C ALA A 45 36.68 7.95 6.94
N ALA A 46 37.99 8.00 7.20
CA ALA A 46 38.88 6.85 7.24
C ALA A 46 39.56 6.85 8.62
N GLY A 47 39.15 5.92 9.51
CA GLY A 47 39.77 5.75 10.82
C GLY A 47 38.98 4.75 11.67
N GLY A 48 39.45 3.51 11.76
CA GLY A 48 38.74 2.44 12.48
C GLY A 48 39.08 2.32 13.97
N ILE A 49 38.31 1.47 14.69
CA ILE A 49 38.73 0.28 15.48
C ILE A 49 37.63 -0.17 16.47
N ALA A 50 37.27 -1.47 16.39
CA ALA A 50 36.83 -2.44 17.42
C ALA A 50 35.46 -2.39 18.15
N ALA A 51 34.56 -3.29 17.71
CA ALA A 51 33.87 -4.40 18.41
C ALA A 51 33.07 -4.18 19.72
N LEU A 52 31.81 -4.67 19.76
CA LEU A 52 31.28 -5.66 20.75
C LEU A 52 29.77 -6.05 20.55
N ALA A 53 29.55 -7.34 20.25
CA ALA A 53 28.45 -8.30 20.58
C ALA A 53 26.97 -7.88 20.83
N ALA A 54 26.01 -8.49 20.09
CA ALA A 54 25.13 -9.60 20.57
C ALA A 54 24.06 -10.08 19.53
N SER A 55 24.29 -11.27 18.98
CA SER A 55 23.36 -12.34 18.53
C SER A 55 21.90 -12.07 18.08
N VAL A 56 21.61 -12.34 16.80
CA VAL A 56 20.49 -13.20 16.32
C VAL A 56 20.96 -13.94 15.05
N ALA A 57 20.75 -15.25 14.98
CA ALA A 57 21.31 -16.14 13.96
C ALA A 57 20.46 -16.20 12.68
N LEU A 58 21.05 -15.85 11.53
CA LEU A 58 20.61 -16.28 10.20
C LEU A 58 21.52 -17.43 9.78
N GLY A 59 21.04 -18.67 9.93
CA GLY A 59 21.82 -19.87 9.62
C GLY A 59 21.76 -20.24 8.15
N VAL A 60 22.92 -20.41 7.51
CA VAL A 60 23.14 -21.41 6.44
C VAL A 60 24.59 -21.91 6.52
N HIS A 61 24.72 -23.22 6.35
CA HIS A 61 25.85 -24.13 6.53
C HIS A 61 27.21 -23.68 5.94
N ASN A 62 28.30 -23.86 6.70
CA ASN A 62 29.69 -23.70 6.24
C ASN A 62 30.41 -25.07 6.26
N SER A 63 31.36 -25.26 5.35
CA SER A 63 32.33 -26.36 5.38
C SER A 63 33.73 -25.77 5.31
N ASP A 64 34.53 -26.07 6.34
CA ASP A 64 35.83 -25.49 6.66
C ASP A 64 36.96 -25.90 5.72
N SER A 65 38.00 -25.04 5.60
CA SER A 65 39.41 -25.46 5.59
C SER A 65 40.35 -24.27 5.85
N ASP A 66 40.91 -24.28 7.08
CA ASP A 66 42.31 -24.07 7.51
C ASP A 66 43.26 -23.11 6.78
N GLY A 67 43.96 -22.27 7.57
CA GLY A 67 45.15 -21.56 7.09
C GLY A 67 45.84 -20.61 8.08
N ASN A 68 46.36 -21.15 9.19
CA ASN A 68 47.16 -20.46 10.20
C ASN A 68 48.53 -19.97 9.67
N SER A 69 48.96 -18.73 9.97
CA SER A 69 50.35 -18.45 10.40
C SER A 69 50.51 -17.05 11.01
N HIS A 70 50.96 -17.00 12.27
CA HIS A 70 51.49 -15.81 12.93
C HIS A 70 52.98 -16.04 13.23
N HIS A 71 53.82 -15.04 12.94
CA HIS A 71 55.06 -14.83 13.69
C HIS A 71 55.29 -13.33 13.96
N THR A 72 55.45 -13.07 15.25
CA THR A 72 55.90 -11.87 15.97
C THR A 72 57.28 -11.38 15.53
N VAL A 73 57.61 -10.08 15.65
CA VAL A 73 58.34 -9.45 16.79
C VAL A 73 58.29 -7.90 16.69
N SER A 74 58.03 -7.20 17.80
CA SER A 74 58.29 -5.77 17.99
C SER A 74 59.78 -5.46 18.19
N PRO A 75 60.21 -4.23 17.87
CA PRO A 75 60.89 -3.41 18.88
C PRO A 75 60.43 -1.94 18.87
N THR A 76 60.25 -1.35 20.06
CA THR A 76 60.29 0.10 20.33
C THR A 76 61.76 0.53 20.56
N PRO A 77 62.15 1.82 20.70
CA PRO A 77 61.36 3.08 20.74
C PRO A 77 61.98 4.25 19.95
N SER A 78 61.25 5.37 19.77
CA SER A 78 61.79 6.75 19.84
C SER A 78 60.64 7.74 20.02
N ASP A 79 60.74 8.51 21.10
CA ASP A 79 59.88 9.62 21.49
C ASP A 79 60.43 10.88 20.83
N ASP A 80 59.84 11.27 19.71
CA ASP A 80 60.08 12.56 19.07
C ASP A 80 58.74 13.31 19.03
N GLY A 81 58.68 14.39 19.82
CA GLY A 81 57.56 15.33 19.86
C GLY A 81 57.30 15.92 18.48
N GLY A 82 56.32 15.36 17.79
CA GLY A 82 55.72 15.89 16.59
C GLY A 82 54.37 16.51 16.92
N ASP A 83 54.28 17.80 16.64
CA ASP A 83 53.07 18.60 16.42
C ASP A 83 51.82 17.74 16.17
N VAL A 84 50.95 17.62 17.19
CA VAL A 84 49.61 17.06 17.03
C VAL A 84 48.78 18.11 16.30
N THR A 85 48.80 18.09 14.98
CA THR A 85 47.63 18.59 14.24
C THR A 85 46.43 17.83 14.83
N PRO A 86 45.44 18.51 15.43
CA PRO A 86 44.27 17.83 15.93
C PRO A 86 43.65 17.11 14.73
N THR A 87 43.61 15.78 14.78
CA THR A 87 42.71 15.01 13.93
C THR A 87 41.34 15.68 14.08
N PRO A 88 40.64 15.97 12.97
CA PRO A 88 39.25 16.40 13.05
C PRO A 88 38.52 15.43 13.97
N PRO A 89 37.65 15.90 14.89
CA PRO A 89 36.88 14.97 15.71
C PRO A 89 36.19 13.98 14.76
N ASP A 90 36.34 12.69 15.06
CA ASP A 90 35.65 11.64 14.33
C ASP A 90 34.16 12.02 14.29
N ASP A 91 33.56 12.00 13.09
CA ASP A 91 32.17 12.37 12.96
C ASP A 91 31.33 11.35 13.74
N THR A 92 30.73 11.81 14.83
CA THR A 92 29.89 11.02 15.73
C THR A 92 28.42 11.37 15.53
N SER A 93 28.07 11.98 14.40
CA SER A 93 26.69 12.33 14.10
C SER A 93 25.83 11.08 13.91
N ILE A 94 24.60 11.20 14.39
CA ILE A 94 23.54 10.20 14.23
C ILE A 94 22.48 10.84 13.35
N ILE A 95 22.19 10.22 12.20
CA ILE A 95 21.24 10.73 11.22
C ILE A 95 20.11 9.72 11.06
N SER A 96 18.88 10.17 11.23
CA SER A 96 17.69 9.34 11.04
C SER A 96 16.95 9.69 9.76
N TYR A 97 16.53 8.66 9.03
CA TYR A 97 15.79 8.72 7.78
C TYR A 97 14.33 8.30 7.99
N SER A 98 13.44 8.81 7.14
CA SER A 98 11.98 8.59 7.26
C SER A 98 11.57 7.13 7.09
N ASN A 99 12.34 6.33 6.36
CA ASN A 99 12.13 4.88 6.21
C ASN A 99 12.75 4.05 7.35
N GLY A 100 13.03 4.66 8.50
CA GLY A 100 13.47 3.96 9.70
C GLY A 100 14.93 3.52 9.71
N VAL A 101 15.74 4.05 8.79
CA VAL A 101 17.21 3.87 8.82
C VAL A 101 17.82 4.92 9.73
N THR A 102 18.81 4.52 10.52
CA THR A 102 19.65 5.41 11.32
C THR A 102 21.12 5.14 11.02
N ASP A 103 21.83 6.16 10.55
CA ASP A 103 23.27 6.18 10.31
C ASP A 103 23.98 6.69 11.57
N ASP A 104 24.72 5.81 12.26
CA ASP A 104 25.59 6.16 13.38
C ASP A 104 27.05 6.14 12.90
N ARG A 105 27.58 7.33 12.68
CA ARG A 105 28.93 7.53 12.13
C ARG A 105 30.04 7.34 13.15
N GLY A 106 29.72 7.41 14.44
CA GLY A 106 30.69 7.11 15.49
C GLY A 106 30.97 5.62 15.60
N GLU A 107 29.96 4.79 15.32
CA GLU A 107 30.04 3.33 15.39
C GLU A 107 30.20 2.65 14.02
N ASP A 108 30.19 3.42 12.93
CA ASP A 108 30.17 2.93 11.54
C ASP A 108 29.02 1.93 11.29
N THR A 109 27.79 2.27 11.71
CA THR A 109 26.64 1.37 11.56
C THR A 109 25.41 2.02 10.93
N LEU A 110 24.66 1.21 10.17
CA LEU A 110 23.30 1.49 9.74
C LEU A 110 22.34 0.59 10.51
N SER A 111 21.46 1.20 11.29
CA SER A 111 20.36 0.52 11.98
C SER A 111 19.05 0.70 11.23
N PHE A 112 18.32 -0.39 11.06
CA PHE A 112 17.04 -0.48 10.37
C PHE A 112 15.98 -0.85 11.40
N ASN A 113 14.93 -0.04 11.53
CA ASN A 113 13.81 -0.36 12.44
C ASN A 113 13.08 -1.64 12.04
N ASP A 114 12.97 -1.87 10.73
CA ASP A 114 12.35 -3.04 10.14
C ASP A 114 12.84 -3.20 8.70
N ILE A 115 13.21 -4.43 8.32
CA ILE A 115 13.53 -4.77 6.93
C ILE A 115 12.41 -5.64 6.37
N LYS A 116 11.75 -5.14 5.31
CA LYS A 116 10.76 -5.91 4.55
C LYS A 116 11.47 -6.62 3.41
N LEU A 117 11.13 -7.86 3.14
CA LEU A 117 11.50 -8.53 1.89
C LEU A 117 10.46 -8.22 0.82
N ASP A 118 10.85 -8.36 -0.45
CA ASP A 118 9.97 -8.20 -1.61
C ASP A 118 8.72 -9.10 -1.59
N ASN A 119 8.80 -10.26 -0.93
CA ASN A 119 7.65 -11.14 -0.67
C ASN A 119 6.75 -10.69 0.50
N GLY A 120 6.94 -9.48 1.02
CA GLY A 120 6.18 -8.91 2.13
C GLY A 120 6.58 -9.43 3.52
N LYS A 121 7.55 -10.35 3.62
CA LYS A 121 8.01 -10.85 4.93
C LYS A 121 8.80 -9.77 5.66
N HIS A 122 8.39 -9.46 6.88
CA HIS A 122 9.14 -8.61 7.79
C HIS A 122 10.23 -9.42 8.52
N LEU A 123 11.48 -9.02 8.37
CA LEU A 123 12.61 -9.56 9.13
C LEU A 123 12.75 -8.91 10.51
N GLY A 124 12.12 -7.75 10.71
CA GLY A 124 12.27 -6.96 11.93
C GLY A 124 13.54 -6.11 11.90
N PRO A 125 13.93 -5.56 13.07
CA PRO A 125 15.06 -4.65 13.17
C PRO A 125 16.40 -5.34 12.88
N ALA A 126 17.31 -4.62 12.25
CA ALA A 126 18.65 -5.10 11.95
C ALA A 126 19.68 -3.97 12.05
N THR A 127 20.93 -4.31 12.38
CA THR A 127 22.05 -3.38 12.35
C THR A 127 23.16 -3.97 11.50
N LEU A 128 23.66 -3.20 10.53
CA LEU A 128 24.76 -3.56 9.65
C LEU A 128 25.90 -2.59 9.90
N SER A 129 27.12 -3.10 10.03
CA SER A 129 28.31 -2.24 10.05
C SER A 129 28.71 -1.89 8.62
N TYR A 130 29.20 -0.69 8.36
CA TYR A 130 29.76 -0.34 7.06
C TYR A 130 31.26 -0.08 7.16
N SER A 131 31.99 -0.38 6.09
CA SER A 131 33.41 -0.05 5.99
C SER A 131 33.82 0.15 4.54
N LYS A 132 34.93 0.86 4.33
CA LYS A 132 35.50 1.04 2.99
C LYS A 132 36.60 0.00 2.75
N GLN A 133 36.41 -0.85 1.74
CA GLN A 133 37.38 -1.85 1.29
C GLN A 133 37.63 -1.70 -0.21
N ASP A 134 38.90 -1.68 -0.63
CA ASP A 134 39.29 -1.55 -2.04
C ASP A 134 38.58 -0.40 -2.78
N GLU A 135 38.52 0.77 -2.12
CA GLU A 135 37.82 1.98 -2.57
C GLU A 135 36.29 1.89 -2.70
N ARG A 136 35.68 0.75 -2.39
CA ARG A 136 34.23 0.54 -2.40
C ARG A 136 33.69 0.44 -0.98
N TRP A 137 32.48 0.94 -0.78
CA TRP A 137 31.79 0.81 0.50
C TRP A 137 31.09 -0.54 0.58
N GLN A 138 31.12 -1.13 1.76
CA GLN A 138 30.56 -2.46 2.00
C GLN A 138 29.76 -2.45 3.29
N LEU A 139 28.52 -2.93 3.23
CA LEU A 139 27.73 -3.25 4.41
C LEU A 139 28.02 -4.69 4.82
N THR A 140 28.19 -4.92 6.11
CA THR A 140 28.46 -6.25 6.68
C THR A 140 27.41 -6.58 7.71
N THR A 141 26.75 -7.73 7.54
CA THR A 141 25.79 -8.24 8.52
C THR A 141 26.51 -8.80 9.74
N LEU A 142 25.78 -8.98 10.85
CA LEU A 142 26.30 -9.67 12.05
C LEU A 142 26.80 -11.10 11.76
N SER A 143 26.27 -11.75 10.71
CA SER A 143 26.72 -13.08 10.29
C SER A 143 27.97 -13.05 9.40
N GLY A 144 28.53 -11.87 9.14
CA GLY A 144 29.70 -11.68 8.29
C GLY A 144 29.42 -11.69 6.78
N LYS A 145 28.15 -11.63 6.35
CA LYS A 145 27.82 -11.51 4.93
C LYS A 145 28.00 -10.06 4.49
N THR A 146 28.50 -9.86 3.28
CA THR A 146 28.82 -8.54 2.76
C THR A 146 27.95 -8.16 1.58
N LEU A 147 27.59 -6.88 1.51
CA LEU A 147 26.90 -6.23 0.41
C LEU A 147 27.74 -5.06 -0.06
N ASP A 148 28.24 -5.12 -1.29
CA ASP A 148 28.96 -4.00 -1.90
C ASP A 148 27.95 -2.91 -2.26
N VAL A 149 28.26 -1.67 -1.91
CA VAL A 149 27.45 -0.49 -2.17
C VAL A 149 27.99 0.22 -3.41
N SER A 150 27.14 0.38 -4.42
CA SER A 150 27.45 1.20 -5.61
C SER A 150 26.62 2.47 -5.68
N GLY A 151 25.50 2.55 -4.95
CA GLY A 151 24.61 3.70 -4.93
C GLY A 151 24.09 3.99 -3.52
N TRP A 152 24.03 5.27 -3.19
CA TRP A 152 23.37 5.80 -2.00
C TRP A 152 22.71 7.11 -2.35
N ASN A 153 21.44 7.23 -2.01
CA ASN A 153 20.66 8.43 -2.21
C ASN A 153 19.74 8.67 -1.01
N VAL A 154 19.41 9.93 -0.76
CA VAL A 154 18.36 10.31 0.19
C VAL A 154 17.26 10.98 -0.60
N THR A 155 16.04 10.46 -0.51
CA THR A 155 14.90 11.01 -1.27
C THR A 155 14.50 12.38 -0.72
N ASP A 156 13.67 13.11 -1.49
CA ASP A 156 13.08 14.38 -1.03
C ASP A 156 12.23 14.20 0.24
N ASP A 157 11.68 13.01 0.45
CA ASP A 157 10.95 12.60 1.66
C ASP A 157 11.88 12.12 2.79
N ASN A 158 13.18 12.37 2.69
CA ASN A 158 14.22 11.98 3.65
C ASN A 158 14.36 10.46 3.86
N ALA A 159 14.07 9.63 2.85
CA ALA A 159 14.26 8.18 2.94
C ALA A 159 15.64 7.78 2.41
N ALA A 160 16.35 6.89 3.11
CA ALA A 160 17.63 6.36 2.64
C ALA A 160 17.42 5.24 1.62
N VAL A 161 18.03 5.36 0.45
CA VAL A 161 18.03 4.35 -0.61
C VAL A 161 19.46 3.88 -0.84
N ILE A 162 19.66 2.57 -0.85
CA ILE A 162 20.99 1.96 -0.97
C ILE A 162 20.90 0.85 -2.00
N GLU A 163 21.89 0.75 -2.87
CA GLU A 163 21.96 -0.35 -3.83
C GLU A 163 23.39 -0.76 -4.14
N GLY A 164 23.51 -1.96 -4.69
CA GLY A 164 24.75 -2.42 -5.28
C GLY A 164 24.75 -3.89 -5.60
N THR A 165 25.85 -4.57 -5.28
CA THR A 165 26.06 -5.96 -5.64
C THR A 165 26.34 -6.81 -4.41
N GLN A 166 25.73 -7.98 -4.36
CA GLN A 166 26.04 -9.05 -3.43
C GLN A 166 27.44 -9.62 -3.72
N GLU A 167 28.00 -10.41 -2.81
CA GLU A 167 29.31 -11.06 -2.97
C GLU A 167 29.42 -11.93 -4.25
N ASN A 168 28.29 -12.52 -4.68
CA ASN A 168 28.19 -13.29 -5.93
C ASN A 168 27.98 -12.43 -7.19
N GLY A 169 28.01 -11.11 -7.06
CA GLY A 169 27.84 -10.15 -8.15
C GLY A 169 26.39 -9.83 -8.51
N LEU A 170 25.40 -10.40 -7.82
CA LEU A 170 23.98 -10.17 -8.10
C LEU A 170 23.48 -8.85 -7.49
N TYR A 171 22.50 -8.24 -8.13
CA TYR A 171 21.92 -6.95 -7.69
C TYR A 171 21.24 -7.05 -6.32
N TRP A 172 21.27 -5.95 -5.57
CA TRP A 172 20.40 -5.73 -4.42
C TRP A 172 20.04 -4.25 -4.28
N LYS A 173 18.90 -3.98 -3.63
CA LYS A 173 18.48 -2.63 -3.25
C LYS A 173 17.74 -2.65 -1.91
N TYR A 174 18.03 -1.67 -1.07
CA TYR A 174 17.14 -1.24 0.01
C TYR A 174 16.45 0.05 -0.43
N ASP A 175 15.14 0.02 -0.61
CA ASP A 175 14.41 1.12 -1.21
C ASP A 175 13.80 2.11 -0.21
N SER A 176 13.16 3.16 -0.75
CA SER A 176 12.57 4.24 0.04
C SER A 176 11.38 3.80 0.90
N ARG A 177 10.80 2.61 0.64
CA ARG A 177 9.68 2.03 1.40
C ARG A 177 10.11 0.95 2.41
N GLY A 178 11.42 0.68 2.46
CA GLY A 178 12.04 -0.26 3.38
C GLY A 178 12.10 -1.70 2.88
N TYR A 179 11.92 -1.92 1.57
CA TYR A 179 12.11 -3.25 0.98
C TYR A 179 13.59 -3.50 0.69
N LEU A 180 14.11 -4.59 1.24
CA LEU A 180 15.33 -5.24 0.78
C LEU A 180 14.96 -6.20 -0.36
N ILE A 181 15.35 -5.81 -1.57
CA ILE A 181 15.13 -6.52 -2.82
C ILE A 181 16.45 -7.19 -3.21
N LEU A 182 16.42 -8.49 -3.45
CA LEU A 182 17.59 -9.31 -3.75
C LEU A 182 17.38 -10.01 -5.09
N ALA A 183 18.34 -9.89 -6.00
CA ALA A 183 18.38 -10.71 -7.20
C ALA A 183 18.97 -12.10 -6.89
N ASP A 184 18.46 -13.11 -7.59
CA ASP A 184 19.06 -14.43 -7.71
C ASP A 184 19.63 -14.66 -9.12
N ASP A 185 20.19 -15.84 -9.35
CA ASP A 185 20.86 -16.23 -10.60
C ASP A 185 19.93 -16.28 -11.82
N GLN A 186 18.61 -16.33 -11.60
CA GLN A 186 17.57 -16.36 -12.62
C GLN A 186 16.82 -15.04 -12.73
N THR A 187 17.07 -14.08 -11.82
CA THR A 187 16.41 -12.77 -11.84
C THR A 187 16.89 -11.94 -13.02
N GLN A 188 15.95 -11.42 -13.82
CA GLN A 188 16.25 -10.42 -14.83
C GLN A 188 16.26 -9.03 -14.18
N VAL A 189 17.39 -8.33 -14.24
CA VAL A 189 17.55 -7.02 -13.60
C VAL A 189 17.77 -5.94 -14.66
N THR A 190 17.00 -4.85 -14.57
CA THR A 190 17.23 -3.62 -15.33
C THR A 190 17.24 -2.43 -14.39
N THR A 191 18.18 -1.51 -14.58
CA THR A 191 18.37 -0.35 -13.70
C THR A 191 18.56 0.94 -14.51
N GLY A 192 18.09 2.07 -13.99
CA GLY A 192 18.40 3.40 -14.51
C GLY A 192 17.24 4.37 -14.41
N ASP A 193 17.54 5.64 -14.13
CA ASP A 193 16.52 6.69 -14.03
C ASP A 193 16.17 7.28 -15.40
N ASN A 194 14.92 7.67 -15.59
CA ASN A 194 14.40 8.26 -16.84
C ASN A 194 14.52 7.34 -18.06
N GLU A 195 14.65 6.03 -17.82
CA GLU A 195 14.81 5.04 -18.86
C GLU A 195 13.47 4.43 -19.28
N THR A 196 13.45 3.84 -20.48
CA THR A 196 12.32 3.05 -20.97
C THR A 196 12.74 1.59 -21.10
N HIS A 197 11.93 0.70 -20.54
CA HIS A 197 12.20 -0.73 -20.51
C HIS A 197 11.07 -1.50 -21.19
N ALA A 198 11.45 -2.53 -21.93
CA ALA A 198 10.52 -3.49 -22.50
C ALA A 198 11.00 -4.89 -22.16
N THR A 199 10.15 -5.69 -21.53
CA THR A 199 10.49 -7.04 -21.09
C THR A 199 9.37 -8.00 -21.46
N ASP A 200 9.74 -9.09 -22.13
CA ASP A 200 8.87 -10.25 -22.25
C ASP A 200 9.00 -11.08 -20.98
N ARG A 201 7.96 -11.00 -20.14
CA ARG A 201 7.81 -11.69 -18.88
C ARG A 201 7.47 -13.15 -19.04
N GLY A 202 7.34 -13.74 -20.24
CA GLY A 202 7.00 -15.16 -20.43
C GLY A 202 7.76 -16.12 -19.48
N MET A 203 7.27 -16.31 -18.25
CA MET A 203 8.08 -16.77 -17.12
C MET A 203 7.29 -17.64 -16.16
N THR A 204 7.99 -18.59 -15.57
CA THR A 204 7.50 -19.39 -14.45
C THR A 204 8.49 -19.23 -13.32
N VAL A 205 8.06 -18.60 -12.23
CA VAL A 205 8.88 -18.38 -11.03
C VAL A 205 8.23 -19.12 -9.88
N SER A 206 8.98 -20.00 -9.22
CA SER A 206 8.49 -20.79 -8.09
C SER A 206 9.55 -20.86 -7.01
N GLY A 207 9.11 -20.79 -5.75
CA GLY A 207 9.91 -21.02 -4.57
C GLY A 207 10.20 -19.76 -3.76
N ALA A 208 10.36 -19.94 -2.45
CA ALA A 208 10.61 -18.85 -1.54
C ALA A 208 11.93 -18.13 -1.85
N ASN A 209 11.92 -16.80 -1.75
CA ASN A 209 13.05 -15.91 -2.05
C ASN A 209 13.52 -15.97 -3.51
N LYS A 210 12.61 -16.29 -4.43
CA LYS A 210 12.84 -16.21 -5.86
C LYS A 210 12.15 -14.99 -6.44
N THR A 211 12.89 -14.22 -7.23
CA THR A 211 12.38 -13.00 -7.85
C THR A 211 12.61 -13.05 -9.34
N GLY A 212 11.53 -12.89 -10.12
CA GLY A 212 11.57 -13.04 -11.57
C GLY A 212 12.24 -11.88 -12.28
N VAL A 213 11.66 -10.70 -12.16
CA VAL A 213 12.15 -9.46 -12.79
C VAL A 213 12.30 -8.37 -11.73
N ILE A 214 13.39 -7.61 -11.80
CA ILE A 214 13.60 -6.37 -11.04
C ILE A 214 13.81 -5.23 -12.03
N ILE A 215 13.02 -4.18 -11.88
CA ILE A 215 13.23 -2.88 -12.53
C ILE A 215 13.46 -1.85 -11.43
N SER A 216 14.60 -1.17 -11.47
CA SER A 216 14.97 -0.17 -10.46
C SER A 216 15.34 1.16 -11.10
N GLY A 217 14.70 2.23 -10.64
CA GLY A 217 14.99 3.58 -11.11
C GLY A 217 13.77 4.48 -11.05
N ASP A 218 14.02 5.78 -10.90
CA ASP A 218 12.99 6.81 -10.89
C ASP A 218 12.59 7.20 -12.31
N LYS A 219 11.34 7.60 -12.49
CA LYS A 219 10.79 8.10 -13.77
C LYS A 219 10.93 7.08 -14.91
N THR A 220 10.89 5.79 -14.59
CA THR A 220 10.97 4.72 -15.60
C THR A 220 9.63 4.54 -16.32
N THR A 221 9.69 4.18 -17.60
CA THR A 221 8.53 3.74 -18.38
C THR A 221 8.71 2.29 -18.77
N ASN A 222 7.85 1.41 -18.27
CA ASN A 222 8.04 -0.04 -18.33
C ASN A 222 6.88 -0.68 -19.09
N THR A 223 7.19 -1.37 -20.19
CA THR A 223 6.23 -2.19 -20.93
C THR A 223 6.56 -3.66 -20.71
N LEU A 224 5.66 -4.36 -20.05
CA LEU A 224 5.81 -5.76 -19.70
C LEU A 224 4.74 -6.59 -20.41
N THR A 225 5.17 -7.54 -21.23
CA THR A 225 4.29 -8.40 -22.03
C THR A 225 4.53 -9.86 -21.71
N GLY A 226 3.61 -10.74 -22.07
CA GLY A 226 3.80 -12.19 -21.94
C GLY A 226 3.26 -12.74 -20.62
N ASP A 227 2.90 -14.03 -20.65
CA ASP A 227 2.20 -14.67 -19.54
C ASP A 227 3.17 -15.01 -18.40
N ALA A 228 2.69 -14.88 -17.16
CA ALA A 228 3.47 -15.16 -15.96
C ALA A 228 2.78 -16.19 -15.07
N ILE A 229 3.55 -17.16 -14.58
CA ILE A 229 3.11 -18.09 -13.53
C ILE A 229 4.04 -17.90 -12.34
N VAL A 230 3.47 -17.54 -11.19
CA VAL A 230 4.22 -17.27 -9.96
C VAL A 230 3.67 -18.11 -8.83
N SER A 231 4.50 -18.93 -8.18
CA SER A 231 4.01 -19.84 -7.12
C SER A 231 4.98 -19.99 -5.94
N ASP A 232 4.49 -20.63 -4.88
CA ASP A 232 5.31 -21.13 -3.77
C ASP A 232 6.16 -20.07 -3.04
N GLY A 233 5.59 -18.88 -2.84
CA GLY A 233 6.22 -17.77 -2.12
C GLY A 233 7.23 -16.93 -2.93
N ALA A 234 7.27 -17.11 -4.26
CA ALA A 234 8.06 -16.28 -5.16
C ALA A 234 7.46 -14.88 -5.37
N VAL A 235 8.25 -13.99 -5.97
CA VAL A 235 7.81 -12.67 -6.47
C VAL A 235 8.04 -12.61 -7.98
N GLY A 236 6.98 -12.38 -8.76
CA GLY A 236 7.08 -12.39 -10.23
C GLY A 236 7.83 -11.18 -10.78
N LEU A 237 7.49 -10.00 -10.28
CA LEU A 237 7.97 -8.71 -10.76
C LEU A 237 8.17 -7.76 -9.58
N VAL A 238 9.28 -7.03 -9.57
CA VAL A 238 9.53 -5.91 -8.65
C VAL A 238 9.85 -4.67 -9.48
N ILE A 239 9.12 -3.58 -9.23
CA ILE A 239 9.41 -2.25 -9.78
C ILE A 239 9.64 -1.33 -8.59
N THR A 240 10.82 -0.70 -8.50
CA THR A 240 11.20 0.13 -7.36
C THR A 240 11.76 1.48 -7.82
N GLY A 241 11.13 2.56 -7.36
CA GLY A 241 11.45 3.93 -7.74
C GLY A 241 10.18 4.79 -7.87
N ASP A 242 10.34 6.10 -7.78
CA ASP A 242 9.22 7.04 -7.86
C ASP A 242 8.89 7.39 -9.31
N ASN A 243 7.65 7.81 -9.55
CA ASN A 243 7.16 8.28 -10.86
C ASN A 243 7.25 7.23 -11.97
N THR A 244 7.08 5.94 -11.65
CA THR A 244 7.12 4.87 -12.65
C THR A 244 5.81 4.78 -13.42
N ILE A 245 5.89 4.54 -14.74
CA ILE A 245 4.74 4.28 -15.60
C ILE A 245 4.86 2.85 -16.09
N ASN A 246 3.89 2.00 -15.74
CA ASN A 246 3.96 0.57 -15.96
C ASN A 246 2.77 0.13 -16.81
N THR A 247 3.03 -0.56 -17.92
CA THR A 247 2.02 -1.26 -18.70
C THR A 247 2.30 -2.74 -18.57
N ILE A 248 1.42 -3.48 -17.90
CA ILE A 248 1.55 -4.92 -17.69
C ILE A 248 0.43 -5.62 -18.45
N SER A 249 0.83 -6.49 -19.38
CA SER A 249 -0.07 -7.23 -20.27
C SER A 249 0.35 -8.70 -20.33
N GLY A 250 -0.58 -9.55 -20.77
CA GLY A 250 -0.44 -11.00 -20.68
C GLY A 250 -1.10 -11.56 -19.42
N ASP A 251 -1.40 -12.86 -19.44
CA ASP A 251 -2.12 -13.51 -18.35
C ASP A 251 -1.17 -13.82 -17.20
N THR A 252 -1.56 -13.47 -15.98
CA THR A 252 -0.79 -13.74 -14.75
C THR A 252 -1.54 -14.71 -13.86
N SER A 253 -0.91 -15.82 -13.51
CA SER A 253 -1.40 -16.78 -12.52
C SER A 253 -0.51 -16.74 -11.28
N VAL A 254 -1.10 -16.53 -10.11
CA VAL A 254 -0.41 -16.43 -8.82
C VAL A 254 -0.98 -17.46 -7.86
N ASP A 255 -0.14 -18.33 -7.30
CA ASP A 255 -0.56 -19.37 -6.34
C ASP A 255 0.34 -19.36 -5.09
N GLY A 256 -0.18 -18.81 -3.98
CA GLY A 256 0.58 -18.69 -2.73
C GLY A 256 1.86 -17.85 -2.85
N ALA A 257 1.86 -16.84 -3.73
CA ALA A 257 3.01 -16.01 -4.09
C ALA A 257 2.60 -14.53 -4.31
N ILE A 258 3.54 -13.67 -4.72
CA ILE A 258 3.25 -12.28 -5.13
C ILE A 258 3.46 -12.11 -6.64
N GLY A 259 2.44 -11.72 -7.39
CA GLY A 259 2.55 -11.53 -8.84
C GLY A 259 3.43 -10.33 -9.23
N ALA A 260 3.22 -9.19 -8.59
CA ALA A 260 4.03 -7.99 -8.75
C ALA A 260 4.11 -7.15 -7.46
N LEU A 261 5.27 -6.55 -7.19
CA LEU A 261 5.50 -5.52 -6.19
C LEU A 261 5.89 -4.22 -6.90
N ILE A 262 5.17 -3.14 -6.64
CA ILE A 262 5.47 -1.80 -7.15
C ILE A 262 5.68 -0.89 -5.95
N SER A 263 6.91 -0.46 -5.74
CA SER A 263 7.34 0.33 -4.58
C SER A 263 7.83 1.71 -5.02
N GLY A 264 7.11 2.75 -4.62
CA GLY A 264 7.39 4.12 -5.00
C GLY A 264 6.14 4.99 -5.13
N SER A 265 6.31 6.28 -4.89
CA SER A 265 5.24 7.27 -5.01
C SER A 265 4.99 7.69 -6.46
N ASN A 266 3.78 8.15 -6.76
CA ASN A 266 3.37 8.65 -8.08
C ASN A 266 3.50 7.60 -9.21
N SER A 267 3.43 6.29 -8.88
CA SER A 267 3.43 5.25 -9.90
C SER A 267 2.06 5.14 -10.59
N SER A 268 2.05 4.93 -11.90
CA SER A 268 0.86 4.66 -12.69
C SER A 268 0.98 3.29 -13.34
N THR A 269 0.04 2.38 -13.09
CA THR A 269 0.07 1.01 -13.58
C THR A 269 -1.20 0.68 -14.34
N THR A 270 -1.07 0.32 -15.61
CA THR A 270 -2.15 -0.18 -16.47
C THR A 270 -2.03 -1.69 -16.62
N LEU A 271 -3.13 -2.41 -16.38
CA LEU A 271 -3.26 -3.86 -16.50
C LEU A 271 -4.28 -4.19 -17.60
N SER A 272 -3.96 -5.14 -18.46
CA SER A 272 -4.88 -5.55 -19.55
C SER A 272 -5.00 -7.05 -19.80
N GLY A 273 -4.30 -7.90 -19.03
CA GLY A 273 -4.41 -9.36 -19.12
C GLY A 273 -5.23 -9.95 -17.97
N ASN A 274 -5.49 -11.25 -18.02
CA ASN A 274 -6.21 -11.91 -16.93
C ASN A 274 -5.30 -12.06 -15.71
N ILE A 275 -5.83 -11.83 -14.51
CA ILE A 275 -5.12 -12.03 -13.24
C ILE A 275 -5.87 -13.09 -12.45
N ASN A 276 -5.25 -14.27 -12.32
CA ASN A 276 -5.78 -15.38 -11.53
C ASN A 276 -4.98 -15.51 -10.23
N VAL A 277 -5.61 -15.39 -9.07
CA VAL A 277 -4.93 -15.48 -7.76
C VAL A 277 -5.57 -16.58 -6.91
N SER A 278 -4.73 -17.47 -6.38
CA SER A 278 -5.12 -18.59 -5.50
C SER A 278 -4.10 -18.85 -4.39
N GLY A 279 -4.40 -19.83 -3.53
CA GLY A 279 -3.44 -20.40 -2.57
C GLY A 279 -2.97 -19.43 -1.49
N GLY A 280 -3.73 -18.38 -1.19
CA GLY A 280 -3.30 -17.31 -0.27
C GLY A 280 -2.31 -16.33 -0.90
N GLY A 281 -2.21 -16.31 -2.23
CA GLY A 281 -1.33 -15.40 -2.96
C GLY A 281 -1.86 -13.96 -3.03
N THR A 282 -1.02 -13.04 -3.46
CA THR A 282 -1.39 -11.66 -3.78
C THR A 282 -1.07 -11.34 -5.23
N GLY A 283 -2.05 -10.89 -6.01
CA GLY A 283 -1.83 -10.55 -7.43
C GLY A 283 -0.83 -9.41 -7.57
N MET A 284 -1.07 -8.29 -6.88
CA MET A 284 -0.19 -7.14 -6.89
C MET A 284 -0.12 -6.41 -5.55
N VAL A 285 1.06 -5.95 -5.17
CA VAL A 285 1.29 -5.05 -4.05
C VAL A 285 1.79 -3.72 -4.59
N ILE A 286 1.16 -2.62 -4.19
CA ILE A 286 1.59 -1.25 -4.51
C ILE A 286 1.83 -0.51 -3.20
N ASP A 287 3.07 -0.08 -2.94
CA ASP A 287 3.46 0.69 -1.75
C ASP A 287 3.96 2.07 -2.19
N GLY A 288 3.08 3.07 -2.08
CA GLY A 288 3.22 4.32 -2.81
C GLY A 288 2.10 5.30 -2.52
N ASN A 289 2.42 6.58 -2.33
CA ASN A 289 1.41 7.64 -2.29
C ASN A 289 1.09 8.10 -3.71
N ARG A 290 -0.14 8.58 -3.94
CA ARG A 290 -0.60 9.13 -5.24
C ARG A 290 -0.46 8.15 -6.40
N THR A 291 -0.76 6.88 -6.13
CA THR A 291 -0.66 5.81 -7.13
C THR A 291 -1.93 5.72 -7.96
N ILE A 292 -1.77 5.38 -9.24
CA ILE A 292 -2.89 5.14 -10.16
C ILE A 292 -2.81 3.69 -10.62
N ILE A 293 -3.91 2.96 -10.47
CA ILE A 293 -4.07 1.59 -10.99
C ILE A 293 -5.24 1.63 -11.96
N ASP A 294 -5.01 1.20 -13.19
CA ASP A 294 -6.00 1.13 -14.25
C ASP A 294 -6.09 -0.31 -14.74
N ASN A 295 -7.12 -1.03 -14.31
CA ASN A 295 -7.36 -2.42 -14.69
C ASN A 295 -8.46 -2.54 -15.74
N THR A 296 -8.07 -2.99 -16.92
CA THR A 296 -8.98 -3.33 -18.03
C THR A 296 -9.10 -4.84 -18.25
N GLY A 297 -8.27 -5.65 -17.56
CA GLY A 297 -8.28 -7.10 -17.64
C GLY A 297 -9.20 -7.76 -16.61
N THR A 298 -9.51 -9.04 -16.81
CA THR A 298 -10.33 -9.80 -15.87
C THR A 298 -9.51 -10.22 -14.66
N SER A 299 -10.05 -10.07 -13.46
CA SER A 299 -9.43 -10.54 -12.22
C SER A 299 -10.28 -11.62 -11.57
N THR A 300 -9.73 -12.81 -11.41
CA THR A 300 -10.35 -13.93 -10.68
C THR A 300 -9.52 -14.27 -9.45
N ILE A 301 -10.06 -14.01 -8.27
CA ILE A 301 -9.39 -14.19 -6.98
C ILE A 301 -10.16 -15.24 -6.18
N SER A 302 -9.50 -16.33 -5.80
CA SER A 302 -10.13 -17.46 -5.11
C SER A 302 -9.27 -17.99 -3.98
N SER A 303 -9.85 -18.80 -3.10
CA SER A 303 -9.22 -19.38 -1.90
C SER A 303 -9.00 -18.39 -0.76
N GLU A 304 -9.13 -18.92 0.46
CA GLU A 304 -8.97 -18.17 1.71
C GLU A 304 -7.62 -17.45 1.75
N GLY A 305 -7.67 -16.16 2.08
CA GLY A 305 -6.48 -15.32 2.24
C GLY A 305 -5.86 -14.81 0.94
N SER A 306 -6.34 -15.24 -0.24
CA SER A 306 -5.89 -14.68 -1.51
C SER A 306 -6.38 -13.24 -1.66
N THR A 307 -5.53 -12.36 -2.20
CA THR A 307 -5.88 -10.95 -2.46
C THR A 307 -5.52 -10.53 -3.89
N GLY A 308 -6.42 -9.90 -4.63
CA GLY A 308 -6.12 -9.44 -5.99
C GLY A 308 -5.08 -8.32 -5.98
N SER A 309 -5.34 -7.23 -5.25
CA SER A 309 -4.39 -6.13 -5.06
C SER A 309 -4.36 -5.63 -3.62
N ILE A 310 -3.16 -5.38 -3.10
CA ILE A 310 -2.94 -4.65 -1.83
C ILE A 310 -2.29 -3.32 -2.19
N ILE A 311 -2.93 -2.21 -1.81
CA ILE A 311 -2.43 -0.86 -2.05
C ILE A 311 -2.22 -0.16 -0.71
N LEU A 312 -0.99 0.30 -0.48
CA LEU A 312 -0.54 0.93 0.75
C LEU A 312 -0.07 2.35 0.41
N GLY A 313 -0.83 3.36 0.84
CA GLY A 313 -0.50 4.76 0.66
C GLY A 313 -1.70 5.64 0.38
N ASP A 314 -1.51 6.94 0.58
CA ASP A 314 -2.59 7.92 0.50
C ASP A 314 -2.82 8.38 -0.94
N ASN A 315 -4.04 8.84 -1.20
CA ASN A 315 -4.47 9.44 -2.45
C ASN A 315 -4.33 8.51 -3.66
N THR A 316 -4.49 7.20 -3.45
CA THR A 316 -4.56 6.22 -4.54
C THR A 316 -5.82 6.42 -5.37
N ARG A 317 -5.71 6.21 -6.68
CA ARG A 317 -6.83 6.08 -7.60
C ARG A 317 -6.83 4.69 -8.24
N LEU A 318 -7.85 3.89 -7.96
CA LEU A 318 -8.10 2.60 -8.59
C LEU A 318 -9.23 2.77 -9.62
N ILE A 319 -8.95 2.46 -10.87
CA ILE A 319 -9.91 2.39 -11.96
C ILE A 319 -10.02 0.92 -12.35
N ASN A 320 -11.22 0.36 -12.29
CA ASN A 320 -11.49 -1.01 -12.69
C ASN A 320 -12.59 -1.03 -13.75
N ASP A 321 -12.19 -1.20 -15.00
CA ASP A 321 -13.08 -1.41 -16.14
C ASP A 321 -13.24 -2.90 -16.48
N GLY A 322 -12.29 -3.73 -16.04
CA GLY A 322 -12.32 -5.19 -16.20
C GLY A 322 -13.30 -5.90 -15.26
N GLU A 323 -13.67 -7.13 -15.59
CA GLU A 323 -14.53 -7.97 -14.74
C GLU A 323 -13.77 -8.45 -13.49
N LEU A 324 -14.46 -8.46 -12.35
CA LEU A 324 -13.91 -8.91 -11.07
C LEU A 324 -14.73 -10.09 -10.52
N GLU A 325 -14.08 -11.22 -10.31
CA GLU A 325 -14.64 -12.40 -9.64
C GLU A 325 -13.86 -12.69 -8.36
N VAL A 326 -14.55 -12.76 -7.23
CA VAL A 326 -13.95 -13.04 -5.91
C VAL A 326 -14.71 -14.19 -5.23
N SER A 327 -14.01 -15.25 -4.82
CA SER A 327 -14.63 -16.41 -4.20
C SER A 327 -13.86 -17.00 -3.01
N ASP A 328 -14.56 -17.83 -2.22
CA ASP A 328 -13.97 -18.75 -1.24
C ASP A 328 -13.05 -18.11 -0.18
N GLY A 329 -13.46 -16.96 0.37
CA GLY A 329 -12.72 -16.26 1.43
C GLY A 329 -11.63 -15.31 0.93
N ALA A 330 -11.63 -15.00 -0.37
CA ALA A 330 -10.66 -14.10 -0.98
C ALA A 330 -11.06 -12.61 -0.88
N THR A 331 -10.10 -11.71 -1.12
CA THR A 331 -10.32 -10.26 -1.22
C THR A 331 -9.97 -9.76 -2.64
N GLY A 332 -10.85 -9.01 -3.31
CA GLY A 332 -10.56 -8.45 -4.63
C GLY A 332 -9.47 -7.37 -4.56
N ALA A 333 -9.77 -6.24 -3.91
CA ALA A 333 -8.80 -5.18 -3.65
C ALA A 333 -8.83 -4.76 -2.17
N LYS A 334 -7.65 -4.54 -1.59
CA LYS A 334 -7.46 -3.97 -0.26
C LYS A 334 -6.66 -2.68 -0.37
N ILE A 335 -7.22 -1.57 0.10
CA ILE A 335 -6.57 -0.25 0.12
C ILE A 335 -6.39 0.19 1.57
N VAL A 336 -5.19 0.61 1.93
CA VAL A 336 -4.86 1.19 3.23
C VAL A 336 -4.21 2.56 3.00
N GLY A 337 -4.93 3.62 3.33
CA GLY A 337 -4.50 5.00 3.11
C GLY A 337 -5.68 5.95 2.87
N ASP A 338 -5.47 7.22 3.21
CA ASP A 338 -6.52 8.23 3.17
C ASP A 338 -6.76 8.74 1.74
N GLY A 339 -7.99 9.21 1.46
CA GLY A 339 -8.33 9.84 0.19
C GLY A 339 -8.32 8.87 -1.01
N ALA A 340 -8.50 7.57 -0.77
CA ALA A 340 -8.63 6.57 -1.83
C ALA A 340 -9.81 6.89 -2.76
N ILE A 341 -9.59 6.87 -4.07
CA ILE A 341 -10.61 7.02 -5.09
C ILE A 341 -10.74 5.70 -5.83
N VAL A 342 -11.94 5.12 -5.90
CA VAL A 342 -12.22 3.89 -6.64
C VAL A 342 -13.34 4.15 -7.64
N ASP A 343 -13.03 4.00 -8.92
CA ASP A 343 -13.99 4.05 -10.03
C ASP A 343 -14.11 2.64 -10.62
N ASN A 344 -15.19 1.93 -10.32
CA ASN A 344 -15.45 0.58 -10.82
C ASN A 344 -16.56 0.62 -11.89
N THR A 345 -16.19 0.52 -13.16
CA THR A 345 -17.15 0.39 -14.27
C THR A 345 -17.34 -1.05 -14.72
N GLY A 346 -16.37 -1.93 -14.41
CA GLY A 346 -16.47 -3.37 -14.64
C GLY A 346 -17.48 -4.06 -13.74
N ASN A 347 -18.09 -5.13 -14.23
CA ASN A 347 -19.00 -5.95 -13.43
C ASN A 347 -18.22 -6.70 -12.35
N SER A 348 -18.87 -6.93 -11.21
CA SER A 348 -18.27 -7.67 -10.09
C SER A 348 -19.17 -8.80 -9.58
N THR A 349 -18.57 -9.95 -9.32
CA THR A 349 -19.21 -11.08 -8.63
C THR A 349 -18.38 -11.44 -7.40
N THR A 350 -18.99 -11.37 -6.22
CA THR A 350 -18.36 -11.79 -4.95
C THR A 350 -19.19 -12.92 -4.33
N ARG A 351 -18.59 -14.08 -4.07
CA ARG A 351 -19.28 -15.26 -3.56
C ARG A 351 -18.55 -15.93 -2.40
N GLY A 352 -19.31 -16.48 -1.46
CA GLY A 352 -18.79 -17.34 -0.40
C GLY A 352 -18.43 -16.57 0.86
N ALA A 353 -18.57 -17.26 2.00
CA ALA A 353 -18.34 -16.68 3.30
C ALA A 353 -16.92 -16.12 3.43
N GLY A 354 -16.80 -14.90 3.97
CA GLY A 354 -15.51 -14.23 4.15
C GLY A 354 -14.97 -13.52 2.91
N SER A 355 -15.53 -13.78 1.73
CA SER A 355 -15.10 -13.09 0.50
C SER A 355 -15.47 -11.61 0.54
N THR A 356 -14.55 -10.75 0.13
CA THR A 356 -14.77 -9.28 0.05
C THR A 356 -14.35 -8.73 -1.30
N GLY A 357 -15.24 -8.04 -2.02
CA GLY A 357 -14.89 -7.44 -3.32
C GLY A 357 -13.86 -6.31 -3.18
N LEU A 358 -14.18 -5.31 -2.36
CA LEU A 358 -13.35 -4.14 -2.09
C LEU A 358 -13.28 -3.86 -0.59
N TYR A 359 -12.08 -3.74 -0.05
CA TYR A 359 -11.83 -3.36 1.35
C TYR A 359 -10.99 -2.08 1.40
N ILE A 360 -11.45 -1.07 2.11
CA ILE A 360 -10.74 0.20 2.30
C ILE A 360 -10.61 0.52 3.78
N GLU A 361 -9.39 0.80 4.23
CA GLU A 361 -9.09 1.40 5.53
C GLU A 361 -8.42 2.75 5.32
N GLY A 362 -9.15 3.83 5.59
CA GLY A 362 -8.69 5.21 5.37
C GLY A 362 -9.86 6.19 5.29
N ASP A 363 -9.60 7.41 5.75
CA ASP A 363 -10.59 8.49 5.75
C ASP A 363 -10.79 9.06 4.34
N ASP A 364 -11.90 9.76 4.11
CA ASP A 364 -12.21 10.47 2.86
C ASP A 364 -12.25 9.60 1.60
N ALA A 365 -12.41 8.28 1.74
CA ALA A 365 -12.56 7.36 0.61
C ALA A 365 -13.75 7.78 -0.30
N TYR A 366 -13.57 7.67 -1.61
CA TYR A 366 -14.61 7.95 -2.62
C TYR A 366 -14.74 6.77 -3.58
N VAL A 367 -15.86 6.05 -3.51
CA VAL A 367 -16.11 4.84 -4.29
C VAL A 367 -17.31 5.05 -5.23
N VAL A 368 -17.14 4.73 -6.50
CA VAL A 368 -18.21 4.71 -7.51
C VAL A 368 -18.28 3.32 -8.12
N ASN A 369 -19.40 2.63 -7.90
CA ASN A 369 -19.70 1.34 -8.52
C ASN A 369 -20.70 1.55 -9.65
N ALA A 370 -20.21 1.72 -10.87
CA ALA A 370 -21.03 1.86 -12.08
C ALA A 370 -21.34 0.54 -12.77
N GLY A 371 -20.47 -0.47 -12.64
CA GLY A 371 -20.75 -1.83 -13.11
C GLY A 371 -21.77 -2.56 -12.24
N ASP A 372 -22.40 -3.59 -12.80
CA ASP A 372 -23.36 -4.42 -12.06
C ASP A 372 -22.64 -5.28 -11.01
N GLN A 373 -23.28 -5.52 -9.87
CA GLN A 373 -22.71 -6.28 -8.75
C GLN A 373 -23.60 -7.48 -8.38
N THR A 374 -22.99 -8.66 -8.25
CA THR A 374 -23.62 -9.87 -7.72
C THR A 374 -22.89 -10.33 -6.47
N ILE A 375 -23.59 -10.44 -5.34
CA ILE A 375 -23.00 -10.76 -4.04
C ILE A 375 -23.77 -11.90 -3.39
N THR A 376 -23.12 -13.04 -3.16
CA THR A 376 -23.83 -14.29 -2.79
C THR A 376 -23.11 -15.12 -1.72
N ASP A 377 -23.84 -16.03 -1.08
CA ASP A 377 -23.31 -17.04 -0.15
C ASP A 377 -22.47 -16.50 1.03
N GLY A 378 -22.85 -15.36 1.62
CA GLY A 378 -22.16 -14.81 2.81
C GLY A 378 -21.00 -13.87 2.50
N ALA A 379 -20.93 -13.35 1.27
CA ALA A 379 -19.88 -12.43 0.82
C ALA A 379 -20.20 -10.94 1.10
N THR A 380 -19.18 -10.09 1.13
CA THR A 380 -19.33 -8.63 1.22
C THR A 380 -18.87 -7.96 -0.08
N GLY A 381 -19.68 -7.09 -0.68
CA GLY A 381 -19.29 -6.35 -1.89
C GLY A 381 -18.20 -5.33 -1.59
N THR A 382 -18.50 -4.35 -0.73
CA THR A 382 -17.56 -3.30 -0.32
C THR A 382 -17.56 -3.07 1.18
N HIS A 383 -16.39 -3.01 1.80
CA HIS A 383 -16.21 -2.61 3.19
C HIS A 383 -15.32 -1.38 3.26
N ILE A 384 -15.82 -0.30 3.86
CA ILE A 384 -15.04 0.91 4.12
C ILE A 384 -14.97 1.14 5.63
N LYS A 385 -13.75 1.29 6.16
CA LYS A 385 -13.47 1.71 7.52
C LYS A 385 -12.75 3.06 7.46
N GLY A 386 -13.46 4.13 7.77
CA GLY A 386 -12.95 5.50 7.69
C GLY A 386 -14.04 6.55 7.70
N ASP A 387 -13.72 7.71 8.29
CA ASP A 387 -14.63 8.84 8.38
C ASP A 387 -14.75 9.56 7.02
N ASN A 388 -15.88 10.25 6.83
CA ASN A 388 -16.17 11.07 5.63
C ASN A 388 -16.20 10.27 4.31
N ALA A 389 -16.30 8.94 4.38
CA ALA A 389 -16.41 8.07 3.22
C ALA A 389 -17.60 8.45 2.34
N ARG A 390 -17.42 8.35 1.02
CA ARG A 390 -18.45 8.61 0.01
C ARG A 390 -18.56 7.38 -0.89
N MET A 391 -19.76 6.88 -1.06
CA MET A 391 -20.03 5.77 -1.96
C MET A 391 -21.23 6.08 -2.86
N MET A 392 -21.12 5.77 -4.14
CA MET A 392 -22.21 5.82 -5.10
C MET A 392 -22.34 4.49 -5.83
N ASN A 393 -23.47 3.81 -5.66
CA ASN A 393 -23.83 2.66 -6.45
C ASN A 393 -24.73 3.13 -7.59
N ALA A 394 -24.24 2.99 -8.81
CA ALA A 394 -24.93 3.39 -10.04
C ALA A 394 -25.34 2.20 -10.91
N GLY A 395 -24.55 1.12 -10.89
CA GLY A 395 -24.93 -0.16 -11.49
C GLY A 395 -25.99 -0.88 -10.66
N ASN A 396 -26.63 -1.90 -11.24
CA ASN A 396 -27.60 -2.72 -10.53
C ASN A 396 -26.90 -3.66 -9.55
N VAL A 397 -27.54 -3.92 -8.43
CA VAL A 397 -26.98 -4.75 -7.36
C VAL A 397 -27.93 -5.88 -7.03
N HIS A 398 -27.44 -7.12 -7.14
CA HIS A 398 -28.12 -8.31 -6.66
C HIS A 398 -27.36 -8.90 -5.47
N VAL A 399 -28.00 -8.98 -4.31
CA VAL A 399 -27.44 -9.60 -3.10
C VAL A 399 -28.35 -10.73 -2.63
N ASP A 400 -27.78 -11.91 -2.43
CA ASP A 400 -28.51 -13.13 -2.14
C ASP A 400 -27.84 -13.99 -1.06
N GLY A 401 -28.64 -14.58 -0.18
CA GLY A 401 -28.20 -15.54 0.82
C GLY A 401 -27.75 -14.91 2.14
N ALA A 402 -27.95 -15.66 3.23
CA ALA A 402 -27.66 -15.20 4.59
C ALA A 402 -26.19 -14.78 4.75
N GLY A 403 -25.99 -13.61 5.35
CA GLY A 403 -24.67 -13.01 5.58
C GLY A 403 -24.11 -12.23 4.39
N SER A 404 -24.71 -12.32 3.20
CA SER A 404 -24.30 -11.52 2.05
C SER A 404 -24.64 -10.05 2.27
N THR A 405 -23.72 -9.14 1.98
CA THR A 405 -23.88 -7.69 2.18
C THR A 405 -23.37 -6.87 1.01
N VAL A 406 -24.13 -5.87 0.54
CA VAL A 406 -23.68 -4.96 -0.54
C VAL A 406 -22.51 -4.12 -0.08
N ALA A 407 -22.74 -3.36 0.99
CA ALA A 407 -21.72 -2.51 1.55
C ALA A 407 -21.84 -2.40 3.08
N VAL A 408 -20.69 -2.33 3.73
CA VAL A 408 -20.54 -1.96 5.14
C VAL A 408 -19.66 -0.73 5.21
N ILE A 409 -20.17 0.35 5.83
CA ILE A 409 -19.39 1.56 6.06
C ILE A 409 -19.34 1.83 7.56
N ASP A 410 -18.15 1.69 8.12
CA ASP A 410 -17.81 1.96 9.52
C ASP A 410 -17.08 3.30 9.59
N GLY A 411 -17.80 4.37 9.90
CA GLY A 411 -17.25 5.72 9.93
C GLY A 411 -18.30 6.82 10.06
N ASN A 412 -17.89 7.95 10.63
CA ASN A 412 -18.74 9.12 10.80
C ASN A 412 -18.87 9.91 9.50
N ASN A 413 -19.96 10.67 9.38
CA ASN A 413 -20.22 11.59 8.28
C ASN A 413 -20.20 10.96 6.88
N ALA A 414 -20.36 9.63 6.79
CA ALA A 414 -20.38 8.92 5.54
C ALA A 414 -21.56 9.36 4.66
N LYS A 415 -21.37 9.38 3.35
CA LYS A 415 -22.41 9.73 2.37
C LYS A 415 -22.56 8.64 1.35
N LEU A 416 -23.74 8.04 1.30
CA LEU A 416 -24.07 6.98 0.37
C LEU A 416 -25.20 7.42 -0.56
N THR A 417 -25.05 7.12 -1.85
CA THR A 417 -26.11 7.28 -2.84
C THR A 417 -26.34 5.95 -3.56
N GLN A 418 -27.56 5.41 -3.48
CA GLN A 418 -28.00 4.28 -4.27
C GLN A 418 -28.86 4.77 -5.44
N ASN A 419 -28.32 4.69 -6.65
CA ASN A 419 -29.02 5.08 -7.88
C ASN A 419 -29.50 3.85 -8.68
N GLY A 420 -28.71 2.78 -8.70
CA GLY A 420 -29.08 1.53 -9.38
C GLY A 420 -30.18 0.79 -8.65
N ASP A 421 -30.79 -0.19 -9.31
CA ASP A 421 -31.76 -1.07 -8.66
C ASP A 421 -31.03 -1.99 -7.67
N LEU A 422 -31.66 -2.28 -6.54
CA LEU A 422 -31.14 -3.18 -5.50
C LEU A 422 -32.13 -4.32 -5.26
N LEU A 423 -31.71 -5.55 -5.46
CA LEU A 423 -32.46 -6.75 -5.13
C LEU A 423 -31.80 -7.48 -3.95
N VAL A 424 -32.51 -7.60 -2.83
CA VAL A 424 -32.06 -8.28 -1.60
C VAL A 424 -32.95 -9.49 -1.29
N THR A 425 -32.38 -10.69 -1.31
CA THR A 425 -33.12 -11.96 -1.19
C THR A 425 -32.49 -12.96 -0.23
N ASN A 426 -33.27 -13.95 0.21
CA ASN A 426 -32.82 -15.12 0.96
C ASN A 426 -31.97 -14.84 2.23
N GLY A 427 -32.34 -13.82 3.01
CA GLY A 427 -31.66 -13.48 4.27
C GLY A 427 -30.46 -12.55 4.12
N ALA A 428 -30.23 -12.00 2.93
CA ALA A 428 -29.16 -11.04 2.67
C ALA A 428 -29.43 -9.66 3.31
N MET A 429 -28.36 -8.89 3.49
CA MET A 429 -28.43 -7.50 3.91
C MET A 429 -27.98 -6.62 2.73
N GLY A 430 -28.68 -5.52 2.46
CA GLY A 430 -28.30 -4.58 1.41
C GLY A 430 -27.14 -3.72 1.91
N ILE A 431 -27.42 -2.48 2.28
CA ILE A 431 -26.37 -1.54 2.70
C ILE A 431 -26.45 -1.23 4.19
N ILE A 432 -25.32 -1.40 4.88
CA ILE A 432 -25.16 -1.19 6.31
C ILE A 432 -24.24 0.01 6.55
N THR A 433 -24.68 0.93 7.39
CA THR A 433 -23.88 2.07 7.82
C THR A 433 -23.86 2.15 9.34
N ASN A 434 -22.65 2.27 9.89
CA ASN A 434 -22.39 2.37 11.32
C ASN A 434 -21.60 3.66 11.58
N GLY A 435 -22.24 4.65 12.19
CA GLY A 435 -21.57 5.91 12.50
C GLY A 435 -22.52 7.02 12.90
N GLN A 436 -21.96 8.19 13.20
CA GLN A 436 -22.71 9.41 13.45
C GLN A 436 -22.79 10.27 12.18
N GLY A 437 -23.92 10.94 11.94
CA GLY A 437 -24.04 11.94 10.88
C GLY A 437 -24.02 11.35 9.46
N VAL A 438 -24.30 10.05 9.32
CA VAL A 438 -24.37 9.37 8.03
C VAL A 438 -25.55 9.89 7.21
N THR A 439 -25.34 10.11 5.93
CA THR A 439 -26.41 10.42 4.97
C THR A 439 -26.53 9.29 3.95
N LEU A 440 -27.67 8.61 3.94
CA LEU A 440 -28.04 7.64 2.91
C LEU A 440 -29.14 8.22 2.01
N THR A 441 -28.90 8.26 0.70
CA THR A 441 -29.92 8.65 -0.28
C THR A 441 -30.23 7.48 -1.21
N ASN A 442 -31.48 7.05 -1.23
CA ASN A 442 -32.01 6.13 -2.24
C ASN A 442 -32.71 6.89 -3.37
N ASN A 443 -32.21 6.75 -4.59
CA ASN A 443 -32.85 7.22 -5.82
C ASN A 443 -33.36 6.07 -6.70
N GLY A 444 -32.86 4.84 -6.52
CA GLY A 444 -33.22 3.65 -7.31
C GLY A 444 -34.43 2.88 -6.78
N ASN A 445 -34.75 1.75 -7.43
CA ASN A 445 -35.80 0.84 -6.96
C ASN A 445 -35.19 -0.28 -6.11
N ILE A 446 -35.71 -0.46 -4.91
CA ILE A 446 -35.22 -1.45 -3.96
C ILE A 446 -36.29 -2.53 -3.81
N THR A 447 -35.94 -3.77 -4.12
CA THR A 447 -36.79 -4.94 -3.86
C THR A 447 -36.17 -5.75 -2.74
N VAL A 448 -36.91 -5.96 -1.66
CA VAL A 448 -36.50 -6.79 -0.52
C VAL A 448 -37.50 -7.93 -0.37
N HIS A 449 -37.00 -9.15 -0.38
CA HIS A 449 -37.81 -10.35 -0.42
C HIS A 449 -37.21 -11.43 0.49
N ASP A 450 -38.05 -12.27 1.07
CA ASP A 450 -37.73 -13.34 2.02
C ASP A 450 -37.42 -12.91 3.46
N GLU A 451 -37.64 -13.85 4.38
CA GLU A 451 -37.39 -13.67 5.81
C GLU A 451 -35.90 -13.41 6.07
N GLY A 452 -35.63 -12.44 6.94
CA GLY A 452 -34.27 -12.04 7.30
C GLY A 452 -33.62 -11.08 6.31
N SER A 453 -34.17 -10.92 5.10
CA SER A 453 -33.64 -9.97 4.12
C SER A 453 -33.88 -8.53 4.56
N THR A 454 -32.87 -7.66 4.46
CA THR A 454 -33.00 -6.25 4.84
C THR A 454 -32.37 -5.33 3.79
N GLY A 455 -33.11 -4.37 3.23
CA GLY A 455 -32.62 -3.47 2.19
C GLY A 455 -31.57 -2.47 2.69
N PHE A 456 -31.90 -1.72 3.74
CA PHE A 456 -30.98 -0.76 4.35
C PHE A 456 -30.93 -0.90 5.86
N VAL A 457 -29.74 -0.76 6.44
CA VAL A 457 -29.50 -0.61 7.87
C VAL A 457 -28.72 0.67 8.12
N VAL A 458 -29.37 1.65 8.75
CA VAL A 458 -28.77 2.92 9.12
C VAL A 458 -28.72 3.01 10.64
N ALA A 459 -27.54 2.74 11.20
CA ALA A 459 -27.33 2.62 12.63
C ALA A 459 -26.39 3.72 13.18
N GLY A 460 -26.69 4.22 14.39
CA GLY A 460 -25.89 5.23 15.08
C GLY A 460 -26.69 6.47 15.45
N GLU A 461 -26.07 7.65 15.46
CA GLU A 461 -26.71 8.89 15.93
C GLU A 461 -26.78 9.92 14.81
N GLN A 462 -27.84 10.74 14.78
CA GLN A 462 -27.95 11.89 13.87
C GLN A 462 -27.85 11.50 12.38
N ASN A 463 -28.30 10.29 12.05
CA ASN A 463 -28.23 9.79 10.68
C ASN A 463 -29.44 10.23 9.88
N THR A 464 -29.25 10.46 8.59
CA THR A 464 -30.33 10.87 7.67
C THR A 464 -30.52 9.80 6.60
N LEU A 465 -31.73 9.24 6.52
CA LEU A 465 -32.19 8.45 5.38
C LEU A 465 -33.09 9.31 4.50
N THR A 466 -32.76 9.45 3.21
CA THR A 466 -33.63 10.09 2.21
C THR A 466 -34.04 9.08 1.15
N ASN A 467 -35.31 8.71 1.13
CA ASN A 467 -35.89 7.84 0.10
C ASN A 467 -36.60 8.67 -0.97
N LYS A 468 -36.04 8.75 -2.19
CA LYS A 468 -36.67 9.36 -3.36
C LYS A 468 -37.20 8.32 -4.35
N GLY A 469 -36.57 7.15 -4.40
CA GLY A 469 -37.03 6.00 -5.21
C GLY A 469 -38.07 5.15 -4.50
N ASN A 470 -38.29 3.94 -5.01
CA ASN A 470 -39.26 2.99 -4.44
C ASN A 470 -38.56 1.95 -3.57
N ILE A 471 -39.22 1.51 -2.51
CA ILE A 471 -38.82 0.35 -1.70
C ILE A 471 -40.00 -0.61 -1.62
N ASP A 472 -39.87 -1.78 -2.23
CA ASP A 472 -40.87 -2.85 -2.25
C ASP A 472 -40.40 -4.00 -1.36
N ALA A 473 -41.11 -4.24 -0.25
CA ALA A 473 -40.79 -5.30 0.71
C ALA A 473 -41.88 -6.38 0.72
N SER A 474 -41.50 -7.66 0.71
CA SER A 474 -42.43 -8.80 0.73
C SER A 474 -41.82 -10.04 1.42
N LEU A 475 -42.64 -11.06 1.68
CA LEU A 475 -42.24 -12.35 2.31
C LEU A 475 -41.40 -12.23 3.58
N ASN A 476 -41.83 -11.41 4.53
CA ASN A 476 -41.15 -11.10 5.79
C ASN A 476 -39.80 -10.38 5.64
N GLY A 477 -39.51 -9.84 4.45
CA GLY A 477 -38.39 -8.93 4.22
C GLY A 477 -38.59 -7.57 4.89
N THR A 478 -37.47 -6.90 5.19
CA THR A 478 -37.43 -5.56 5.80
C THR A 478 -36.90 -4.54 4.80
N GLY A 479 -37.75 -3.63 4.31
CA GLY A 479 -37.33 -2.64 3.31
C GLY A 479 -36.19 -1.72 3.79
N ALA A 480 -36.39 -1.09 4.95
CA ALA A 480 -35.39 -0.26 5.60
C ALA A 480 -35.50 -0.36 7.13
N LEU A 481 -34.34 -0.36 7.78
CA LEU A 481 -34.15 -0.30 9.22
C LEU A 481 -33.32 0.93 9.57
N VAL A 482 -33.93 1.90 10.24
CA VAL A 482 -33.22 3.05 10.82
C VAL A 482 -33.26 2.93 12.33
N SER A 483 -32.10 2.76 12.96
CA SER A 483 -31.95 2.52 14.39
C SER A 483 -30.94 3.49 14.99
N GLY A 484 -31.41 4.46 15.78
CA GLY A 484 -30.54 5.51 16.28
C GLY A 484 -31.26 6.57 17.08
N THR A 485 -30.51 7.40 17.80
CA THR A 485 -31.04 8.62 18.41
C THR A 485 -30.87 9.80 17.45
N GLU A 486 -31.83 10.72 17.44
CA GLU A 486 -31.75 11.95 16.64
C GLU A 486 -31.62 11.73 15.13
N SER A 487 -31.97 10.54 14.62
CA SER A 487 -31.95 10.25 13.18
C SER A 487 -33.20 10.81 12.49
N ASP A 488 -33.04 11.24 11.25
CA ASP A 488 -34.11 11.78 10.40
C ASP A 488 -34.40 10.85 9.22
N VAL A 489 -35.68 10.75 8.86
CA VAL A 489 -36.11 10.04 7.65
C VAL A 489 -36.95 10.96 6.78
N ASN A 490 -36.53 11.13 5.52
CA ASN A 490 -37.20 11.95 4.52
C ASN A 490 -37.72 11.06 3.40
N LEU A 491 -39.03 11.05 3.17
CA LEU A 491 -39.69 10.18 2.20
C LEU A 491 -40.31 11.01 1.07
N SER A 492 -39.64 11.08 -0.07
CA SER A 492 -40.18 11.65 -1.31
C SER A 492 -40.70 10.59 -2.29
N GLY A 493 -40.23 9.35 -2.17
CA GLY A 493 -40.71 8.19 -2.92
C GLY A 493 -41.54 7.22 -2.08
N ASP A 494 -41.99 6.13 -2.69
CA ASP A 494 -42.90 5.16 -2.07
C ASP A 494 -42.16 4.06 -1.29
N ILE A 495 -42.83 3.55 -0.26
CA ILE A 495 -42.45 2.33 0.46
C ILE A 495 -43.67 1.42 0.47
N ASN A 496 -43.61 0.35 -0.32
CA ASN A 496 -44.66 -0.65 -0.46
C ASN A 496 -44.31 -1.88 0.39
N VAL A 497 -45.29 -2.34 1.16
CA VAL A 497 -45.16 -3.51 2.03
C VAL A 497 -46.25 -4.47 1.63
N ASP A 498 -45.88 -5.48 0.85
CA ASP A 498 -46.80 -6.36 0.18
C ASP A 498 -47.00 -7.68 0.92
N SER A 499 -48.26 -8.11 0.99
CA SER A 499 -48.59 -9.46 1.40
C SER A 499 -48.65 -10.38 0.19
N VAL A 500 -47.73 -11.34 0.13
CA VAL A 500 -47.65 -12.31 -0.98
C VAL A 500 -47.57 -13.74 -0.43
N GLN A 501 -47.94 -14.72 -1.24
CA GLN A 501 -47.89 -16.13 -0.84
C GLN A 501 -46.45 -16.66 -0.90
N ASP A 502 -46.03 -17.35 0.16
CA ASP A 502 -44.80 -18.12 0.16
C ASP A 502 -44.93 -19.44 -0.63
N SER A 503 -43.85 -20.22 -0.64
CA SER A 503 -43.79 -21.53 -1.33
C SER A 503 -44.79 -22.56 -0.77
N ASP A 504 -45.27 -22.39 0.45
CA ASP A 504 -46.28 -23.23 1.10
C ASP A 504 -47.72 -22.69 0.87
N GLY A 505 -47.87 -21.60 0.12
CA GLY A 505 -49.16 -20.95 -0.19
C GLY A 505 -49.72 -20.10 0.95
N VAL A 506 -48.92 -19.79 1.98
CA VAL A 506 -49.30 -18.95 3.12
C VAL A 506 -48.97 -17.50 2.81
N PHE A 507 -49.91 -16.59 3.06
CA PHE A 507 -49.66 -15.16 2.90
C PHE A 507 -48.73 -14.65 4.00
N GLN A 508 -47.57 -14.16 3.61
CA GLN A 508 -46.60 -13.50 4.47
C GLN A 508 -46.66 -11.99 4.22
N GLY A 509 -46.59 -11.19 5.29
CA GLY A 509 -46.48 -9.73 5.19
C GLY A 509 -45.02 -9.31 4.96
N ALA A 510 -44.69 -8.05 5.23
CA ALA A 510 -43.31 -7.57 5.27
C ALA A 510 -43.20 -6.42 6.28
N LEU A 511 -41.98 -5.91 6.49
CA LEU A 511 -41.69 -4.88 7.48
C LEU A 511 -41.04 -3.65 6.83
N ALA A 512 -41.42 -2.48 7.34
CA ALA A 512 -40.64 -1.27 7.24
C ALA A 512 -40.52 -0.72 8.66
N SER A 513 -39.31 -0.73 9.24
CA SER A 513 -39.08 -0.38 10.64
C SER A 513 -38.22 0.88 10.73
N MET A 514 -38.84 2.00 11.08
CA MET A 514 -38.15 3.29 11.16
C MET A 514 -38.31 3.86 12.56
N SER A 515 -37.19 3.96 13.29
CA SER A 515 -37.10 4.71 14.53
C SER A 515 -36.28 5.98 14.27
N ALA A 516 -36.96 7.13 14.25
CA ALA A 516 -36.38 8.41 13.88
C ALA A 516 -36.94 9.51 14.79
N ALA A 517 -36.12 10.54 15.05
CA ALA A 517 -36.53 11.75 15.75
C ALA A 517 -37.51 12.58 14.92
N ALA A 518 -37.36 12.60 13.60
CA ALA A 518 -38.35 13.15 12.68
C ALA A 518 -38.54 12.24 11.45
N ILE A 519 -39.80 12.14 11.01
CA ILE A 519 -40.17 11.55 9.72
C ILE A 519 -40.89 12.64 8.94
N THR A 520 -40.33 13.03 7.79
CA THR A 520 -40.94 14.00 6.88
C THR A 520 -41.39 13.32 5.58
N ARG A 521 -42.54 13.73 5.06
CA ARG A 521 -43.09 13.31 3.77
C ARG A 521 -43.23 14.52 2.86
#